data_AF-A0A2V5S499-F1
#
_entry.id   AF-A0A2V5S499-F1
#
_cell.length_a   1.000
_cell.length_b   1.000
_cell.length_c   1.000
_cell.angle_alpha   90.00
_cell.angle_beta   90.00
_cell.angle_gamma   90.00
#
_symmetry.space_group_name_H-M   'P 1'
#
loop_
_entity.id
_entity.type
_entity.pdbx_description
1 polymer ?
#
loop_
_entity_poly.entity_id
_entity_poly.type
_entity_poly.pdbx_seq_one_letter_code
_entity_poly.pdbx_strand_id
1 'polypeptide(L)'
;MTKKRSGAPTLDRHSGFVIPSSLDIRHSSLPLDLIASEPELAEALKKIGDSDRVAIDTEADSLHSYREKLCLLQISVPAAINARGYNDFIVDPLAGID
;
A
#
# COMPACT_ATOMS: atom_id res chain seq x y z
N MET A 1 41.55 -4.77 39.70
CA MET A 1 40.09 -4.58 39.93
C MET A 1 39.50 -3.70 38.82
N THR A 2 38.33 -4.10 38.28
CA THR A 2 37.24 -3.29 37.66
C THR A 2 37.51 -1.84 37.20
N LYS A 3 37.06 -1.41 36.01
CA LYS A 3 35.62 -1.28 35.67
C LYS A 3 35.33 -1.15 34.15
N LYS A 4 34.28 -1.84 33.68
CA LYS A 4 33.45 -1.57 32.47
C LYS A 4 33.11 -0.07 32.32
N ARG A 5 32.70 0.54 31.19
CA ARG A 5 31.95 0.17 29.95
C ARG A 5 32.17 1.35 28.95
N SER A 6 31.88 1.34 27.63
CA SER A 6 31.99 0.38 26.52
C SER A 6 31.53 1.08 25.21
N GLY A 7 32.30 1.04 24.11
CA GLY A 7 31.87 1.60 22.81
C GLY A 7 31.17 0.55 21.95
N ALA A 8 29.88 0.77 21.63
CA ALA A 8 29.14 -0.11 20.73
C ALA A 8 29.36 0.33 19.26
N PRO A 9 29.57 -0.60 18.31
CA PRO A 9 29.44 -0.26 16.90
C PRO A 9 27.97 0.09 16.62
N THR A 10 27.76 1.19 15.91
CA THR A 10 26.44 1.60 15.42
C THR A 10 25.89 0.49 14.53
N LEU A 11 24.85 -0.22 14.98
CA LEU A 11 24.08 -1.09 14.09
C LEU A 11 23.29 -0.20 13.14
N ASP A 12 23.62 -0.25 11.85
CA ASP A 12 22.76 0.28 10.80
C ASP A 12 21.39 -0.38 10.91
N ARG A 13 20.41 0.41 11.35
CA ARG A 13 19.01 -0.02 11.40
C ARG A 13 18.43 0.03 9.99
N HIS A 14 18.87 -0.89 9.14
CA HIS A 14 18.01 -1.44 8.10
C HIS A 14 16.84 -2.13 8.79
N SER A 15 15.84 -1.34 9.19
CA SER A 15 14.55 -1.83 9.62
C SER A 15 13.89 -2.48 8.42
N GLY A 16 14.11 -3.79 8.29
CA GLY A 16 13.40 -4.60 7.32
C GLY A 16 11.91 -4.34 7.47
N PHE A 17 11.29 -3.90 6.37
CA PHE A 17 9.85 -3.74 6.27
C PHE A 17 9.23 -5.14 6.28
N VAL A 18 9.07 -5.69 7.48
CA VAL A 18 8.41 -6.98 7.69
C VAL A 18 6.91 -6.75 7.55
N ILE A 19 6.37 -7.08 6.39
CA ILE A 19 4.93 -7.25 6.22
C ILE A 19 4.54 -8.47 7.08
N PRO A 20 3.74 -8.31 8.14
CA PRO A 20 3.31 -9.46 8.93
C PRO A 20 2.42 -10.36 8.08
N SER A 21 2.76 -11.65 8.02
CA SER A 21 2.11 -12.64 7.14
C SER A 21 0.65 -12.97 7.48
N SER A 22 0.04 -12.23 8.41
CA SER A 22 -1.35 -12.35 8.83
C SER A 22 -2.26 -11.48 7.95
N LEU A 23 -2.52 -11.93 6.72
CA LEU A 23 -3.60 -11.44 5.87
C LEU A 23 -4.95 -11.94 6.42
N ASP A 24 -5.42 -11.35 7.51
CA ASP A 24 -6.81 -11.50 7.98
C ASP A 24 -7.69 -10.53 7.16
N ILE A 25 -8.08 -10.94 5.95
CA ILE A 25 -8.90 -10.13 5.03
C ILE A 25 -10.34 -10.02 5.58
N ARG A 26 -10.51 -9.14 6.58
CA ARG A 26 -11.82 -8.72 7.08
C ARG A 26 -12.40 -7.66 6.17
N HIS A 27 -12.97 -8.13 5.07
CA HIS A 27 -13.61 -7.37 3.98
C HIS A 27 -14.74 -6.41 4.44
N SER A 28 -15.10 -6.38 5.72
CA SER A 28 -16.20 -5.57 6.29
C SER A 28 -15.74 -4.47 7.26
N SER A 29 -14.44 -4.32 7.54
CA SER A 29 -13.93 -3.37 8.55
C SER A 29 -12.88 -2.37 8.04
N LEU A 30 -12.45 -2.47 6.78
CA LEU A 30 -11.61 -1.47 6.14
C LEU A 30 -12.49 -0.53 5.31
N PRO A 31 -12.39 0.81 5.46
CA PRO A 31 -13.02 1.75 4.56
C PRO A 31 -12.25 1.72 3.23
N LEU A 32 -12.67 0.83 2.35
CA LEU A 32 -12.06 0.62 1.04
C LEU A 32 -12.62 1.67 0.07
N ASP A 33 -11.80 2.65 -0.29
CA ASP A 33 -12.17 3.69 -1.24
C ASP A 33 -12.09 3.11 -2.67
N LEU A 34 -13.25 2.89 -3.32
CA LEU A 34 -13.33 2.62 -4.75
C LEU A 34 -13.18 3.94 -5.52
N ILE A 35 -12.26 3.97 -6.47
CA ILE A 35 -11.94 5.11 -7.33
C ILE A 35 -12.35 4.75 -8.75
N ALA A 36 -13.35 5.45 -9.28
CA ALA A 36 -13.88 5.23 -10.63
C ALA A 36 -14.00 6.55 -11.43
N SER A 37 -13.32 7.61 -10.99
CA SER A 37 -13.30 8.90 -11.67
C SER A 37 -11.97 9.65 -11.48
N GLU A 38 -11.66 10.55 -12.42
CA GLU A 38 -10.47 11.39 -12.40
C GLU A 38 -10.33 12.22 -11.10
N PRO A 39 -11.39 12.87 -10.56
CA PRO A 39 -11.26 13.65 -9.33
C PRO A 39 -10.96 12.79 -8.10
N GLU A 40 -11.57 11.61 -8.00
CA GLU A 40 -11.28 10.65 -6.91
C GLU A 40 -9.83 10.15 -6.99
N LEU A 41 -9.35 9.85 -8.20
CA LEU A 41 -7.97 9.46 -8.44
C LEU A 41 -6.99 10.59 -8.07
N ALA A 42 -7.30 11.83 -8.44
CA ALA A 42 -6.49 13.00 -8.10
C ALA A 42 -6.39 13.23 -6.58
N GLU A 43 -7.47 13.04 -5.82
CA GLU A 43 -7.42 13.13 -4.35
C GLU A 43 -6.67 11.94 -3.72
N ALA A 44 -6.79 10.73 -4.27
CA ALA A 44 -6.01 9.59 -3.82
C ALA A 44 -4.50 9.76 -4.09
N LEU A 45 -4.13 10.29 -5.26
CA LEU A 45 -2.73 10.56 -5.62
C LEU A 45 -2.05 11.55 -4.67
N LYS A 46 -2.76 12.51 -4.08
CA LYS A 46 -2.22 13.38 -3.02
C LYS A 46 -1.85 12.57 -1.77
N LYS A 47 -2.75 11.69 -1.30
CA LYS A 47 -2.51 10.80 -0.16
C LYS A 47 -1.32 9.84 -0.42
N ILE A 48 -1.16 9.40 -1.68
CA ILE A 48 -0.08 8.52 -2.11
C ILE A 48 1.27 9.27 -2.21
N GLY A 49 1.27 10.51 -2.70
CA GLY A 49 2.47 11.33 -2.89
C GLY A 49 3.25 11.65 -1.60
N ASP A 50 2.57 11.65 -0.45
CA ASP A 50 3.18 11.85 0.88
C ASP A 50 3.85 10.57 1.44
N SER A 51 3.81 9.43 0.72
CA SER A 51 4.29 8.13 1.20
C SER A 51 5.62 7.68 0.56
N ASP A 52 6.65 7.45 1.38
CA ASP A 52 7.96 6.92 0.94
C ASP A 52 7.88 5.54 0.24
N ARG A 53 6.84 4.76 0.54
CA ARG A 53 6.61 3.42 0.01
C ARG A 53 5.12 3.14 -0.14
N VAL A 54 4.78 2.46 -1.23
CA VAL A 54 3.42 2.11 -1.64
C VAL A 54 3.42 0.63 -2.00
N ALA A 55 2.41 -0.13 -1.55
CA ALA A 55 2.15 -1.47 -2.08
C ALA A 55 1.16 -1.35 -3.24
N ILE A 56 1.43 -2.09 -4.33
CA ILE A 56 0.62 -2.10 -5.55
C ILE A 56 0.43 -3.55 -5.96
N ASP A 57 -0.81 -3.94 -6.27
CA ASP A 57 -1.14 -5.20 -6.91
C ASP A 57 -2.08 -4.98 -8.10
N THR A 58 -2.07 -5.90 -9.07
CA THR A 58 -2.78 -5.77 -10.35
C THR A 58 -3.64 -6.99 -10.64
N GLU A 59 -4.93 -6.76 -10.87
CA GLU A 59 -5.86 -7.82 -11.30
C GLU A 59 -5.99 -7.83 -12.83
N ALA A 60 -6.13 -9.02 -13.42
CA ALA A 60 -6.21 -9.18 -14.87
C ALA A 60 -7.38 -10.05 -15.34
N ASP A 61 -8.08 -9.63 -16.41
CA ASP A 61 -8.94 -10.50 -17.19
C ASP A 61 -8.14 -11.23 -18.28
N SER A 62 -8.22 -12.56 -18.25
CA SER A 62 -7.60 -13.48 -19.22
C SER A 62 -8.59 -14.47 -19.85
N LEU A 63 -9.83 -14.59 -19.35
CA LEU A 63 -10.77 -15.63 -19.80
C LEU A 63 -11.38 -15.31 -21.18
N HIS A 64 -11.55 -14.02 -21.48
CA HIS A 64 -12.13 -13.54 -22.74
C HIS A 64 -11.24 -12.51 -23.47
N SER A 65 -9.97 -12.41 -23.07
CA SER A 65 -9.01 -11.43 -23.60
C SER A 65 -7.74 -12.13 -24.09
N TYR A 66 -7.50 -12.14 -25.42
CA TYR A 66 -6.34 -12.81 -26.04
C TYR A 66 -4.97 -12.26 -25.58
N ARG A 67 -4.95 -11.00 -25.13
CA ARG A 67 -3.89 -10.43 -24.32
C ARG A 67 -4.52 -10.08 -22.98
N GLU A 68 -3.84 -10.41 -21.89
CA GLU A 68 -4.28 -10.04 -20.54
C GLU A 68 -4.57 -8.54 -20.46
N LYS A 69 -5.69 -8.18 -19.85
CA LYS A 69 -6.09 -6.79 -19.61
C LYS A 69 -6.12 -6.52 -18.12
N LEU A 70 -5.49 -5.44 -17.69
CA LEU A 70 -5.67 -4.89 -16.35
C LEU A 70 -7.17 -4.60 -16.14
N CYS A 71 -7.77 -5.15 -15.09
CA CYS A 71 -9.18 -4.94 -14.76
C CYS A 71 -9.37 -4.19 -13.44
N LEU A 72 -8.45 -4.31 -12.47
CA LEU A 72 -8.38 -3.46 -11.27
C LEU A 72 -6.92 -3.20 -10.89
N LEU A 73 -6.68 -2.11 -10.18
CA LEU A 73 -5.42 -1.78 -9.53
C LEU A 73 -5.67 -1.58 -8.04
N GLN A 74 -4.96 -2.31 -7.20
CA GLN A 74 -5.06 -2.25 -5.74
C GLN A 74 -3.85 -1.50 -5.18
N ILE A 75 -4.08 -0.53 -4.30
CA ILE A 75 -3.02 0.32 -3.74
C ILE A 75 -3.18 0.43 -2.23
N SER A 76 -2.14 0.11 -1.47
CA SER A 76 -2.10 0.31 -0.01
C SER A 76 -0.95 1.24 0.38
N VAL A 77 -1.27 2.32 1.11
CA VAL A 77 -0.27 3.29 1.63
C VAL A 77 -0.28 3.35 3.16
N PRO A 78 0.88 3.54 3.82
CA PRO A 78 0.92 3.71 5.28
C PRO A 78 0.12 4.94 5.74
N ALA A 79 -0.71 4.79 6.78
CA ALA A 79 -1.43 5.92 7.34
C ALA A 79 -0.49 6.83 8.16
N ALA A 80 -0.47 8.14 7.85
CA ALA A 80 0.53 9.08 8.36
C ALA A 80 0.47 9.40 9.87
N ILE A 81 -0.55 8.97 10.62
CA ILE A 81 -0.79 9.44 11.99
C ILE A 81 -1.22 8.31 12.95
N ASN A 82 -0.28 7.86 13.79
CA ASN A 82 -0.46 7.17 15.09
C ASN A 82 -1.32 5.89 15.20
N ALA A 83 -2.07 5.50 14.17
CA ALA A 83 -2.76 4.22 14.08
C ALA A 83 -1.93 3.24 13.24
N ARG A 84 -1.81 1.98 13.69
CA ARG A 84 -1.31 0.89 12.85
C ARG A 84 -2.37 0.58 11.79
N GLY A 85 -2.26 1.21 10.63
CA GLY A 85 -3.21 1.07 9.54
C GLY A 85 -2.61 1.51 8.21
N TYR A 86 -3.30 1.11 7.16
CA TYR A 86 -3.06 1.52 5.78
C TYR A 86 -4.31 2.27 5.29
N ASN A 87 -4.15 3.15 4.30
CA ASN A 87 -5.26 3.57 3.47
C ASN A 87 -5.23 2.67 2.23
N ASP A 88 -6.31 1.94 2.00
CA ASP A 88 -6.44 0.97 0.93
C ASP A 88 -7.40 1.51 -0.14
N PHE A 89 -6.97 1.45 -1.40
CA PHE A 89 -7.70 1.94 -2.55
C PHE A 89 -7.89 0.82 -3.58
N ILE A 90 -9.07 0.74 -4.17
CA ILE A 90 -9.28 0.01 -5.44
C ILE A 90 -9.52 1.06 -6.51
N VAL A 91 -8.70 1.06 -7.55
CA VAL A 91 -8.90 1.87 -8.76
C VAL A 91 -9.50 0.99 -9.84
N ASP A 92 -10.55 1.47 -10.50
CA ASP A 92 -11.13 0.90 -11.71
C ASP A 92 -10.57 1.62 -12.95
N PRO A 93 -9.61 1.03 -13.69
CA PRO A 93 -9.04 1.62 -14.90
C PRO A 93 -9.98 1.56 -16.11
N LEU A 94 -11.11 0.84 -16.00
CA LEU A 94 -12.08 0.64 -17.08
C LEU A 94 -13.23 1.67 -17.00
N ALA A 95 -13.29 2.48 -15.95
CA ALA A 95 -14.33 3.50 -15.73
C ALA A 95 -14.28 4.70 -16.69
N GLY A 96 -13.30 4.78 -17.60
CA GLY A 96 -13.13 5.92 -18.52
C GLY A 96 -12.48 7.13 -17.85
N ILE A 97 -11.44 6.87 -17.05
CA ILE A 97 -10.57 7.90 -16.48
C ILE A 97 -9.53 8.27 -17.55
N ASP A 98 -9.70 9.43 -18.18
CA ASP A 98 -8.83 9.96 -19.26
C ASP A 98 -7.65 10.80 -18.70
#